data_AF-A0A1B0EZZ0-F1
#
_entry.id   AF-A0A1B0EZZ0-F1
#
_cell.length_a   1.000
_cell.length_b   1.000
_cell.length_c   1.000
_cell.angle_alpha   90.00
_cell.angle_beta   90.00
_cell.angle_gamma   90.00
#
_symmetry.space_group_name_H-M   'P 1'
#
loop_
_entity.id
_entity.type
_entity.pdbx_description
1 polymer ?
#
loop_
_entity_poly.entity_id
_entity_poly.type
_entity_poly.pdbx_seq_one_letter_code
_entity_poly.pdbx_strand_id
1 'polypeptide(L)'
;MPRCLKMFHRRQNGKRSSLVLALIAFILTLSAILTLKNAFRTGKECYILPDIGFRETFLLPDIMEDNKTPSFSRSIFFHETSCSEDQTIKLNSRQACAIESAAKMNPKWDVFVLFASPVGYFNKTSLPLIDALASYDNIHFRNVNLWDYAIGTPIYNWIRDGQIFYSSYMNSHVSDSLRYLRQACAIESAAKMNPKWDVFVLFASPVGYFNKTSLPLIDALASYDNIHFRNVNLWDYAIGTPIYNWIRDGQIFYSSYMNSHVSDFLRYLSLYKWGGTYLDLDVIVKVNFDTVPSNYAGAESENYVAAGIINLDHDGFGHEVAEMCLSDFQLNFNGEDWGNNGPGVITRVLRRICQTDRPLFMTRERCRGFKVFPISAFYAVGWKDWRHFFSEAKTKEVLEMVNNKSIVVHFWNKHSSKERVRVGDNSAYGQLADEYCPRVYRASGEFF
;
A
#
# COMPACT_ATOMS: atom_id res chain seq x y z
N MET A 1 6.48 -54.53 -41.68
CA MET A 1 5.68 -53.28 -41.59
C MET A 1 5.20 -53.00 -40.14
N PRO A 2 5.99 -52.33 -39.27
CA PRO A 2 5.39 -51.78 -38.04
C PRO A 2 5.79 -50.32 -37.69
N ARG A 3 6.51 -49.60 -38.57
CA ARG A 3 6.96 -48.22 -38.28
C ARG A 3 5.96 -47.11 -38.66
N CYS A 4 5.00 -47.35 -39.56
CA CYS A 4 4.04 -46.31 -39.98
C CYS A 4 2.85 -46.11 -39.03
N LEU A 5 2.38 -47.13 -38.31
CA LEU A 5 1.21 -46.99 -37.41
C LEU A 5 1.51 -46.18 -36.13
N LYS A 6 2.74 -46.21 -35.60
CA LYS A 6 3.11 -45.44 -34.41
C LYS A 6 3.15 -43.92 -34.63
N MET A 7 3.43 -43.46 -35.85
CA MET A 7 3.44 -42.02 -36.18
C MET A 7 2.03 -41.43 -36.31
N PHE A 8 1.08 -42.18 -36.89
CA PHE A 8 -0.31 -41.73 -37.02
C PHE A 8 -1.01 -41.60 -35.66
N HIS A 9 -0.76 -42.53 -34.74
CA HIS A 9 -1.34 -42.49 -33.39
C HIS A 9 -0.78 -41.34 -32.53
N ARG A 10 0.53 -41.02 -32.64
CA ARG A 10 1.14 -39.86 -31.96
C ARG A 10 0.62 -38.53 -32.51
N ARG A 11 0.38 -38.40 -33.82
CA ARG A 11 -0.15 -37.17 -34.45
C ARG A 11 -1.62 -36.90 -34.09
N GLN A 12 -2.46 -37.94 -33.98
CA GLN A 12 -3.85 -37.79 -33.54
C GLN A 12 -3.96 -37.46 -32.05
N ASN A 13 -3.14 -38.08 -31.18
CA ASN A 13 -3.13 -37.76 -29.76
C ASN A 13 -2.62 -36.34 -29.46
N GLY A 14 -1.63 -35.83 -30.21
CA GLY A 14 -1.16 -34.45 -30.10
C GLY A 14 -2.22 -33.41 -30.49
N LYS A 15 -3.00 -33.66 -31.55
CA LYS A 15 -4.12 -32.78 -31.94
C LYS A 15 -5.28 -32.81 -30.94
N ARG A 16 -5.63 -33.98 -30.40
CA ARG A 16 -6.66 -34.10 -29.34
C ARG A 16 -6.24 -33.41 -28.05
N SER A 17 -4.97 -33.56 -27.63
CA SER A 17 -4.44 -32.89 -26.43
C SER A 17 -4.39 -31.37 -26.60
N SER A 18 -4.01 -30.87 -27.79
CA SER A 18 -4.04 -29.44 -28.11
C SER A 18 -5.45 -28.86 -28.14
N LEU A 19 -6.44 -29.58 -28.68
CA LEU A 19 -7.85 -29.15 -28.64
C LEU A 19 -8.39 -29.10 -27.21
N VAL A 20 -8.05 -30.08 -26.37
CA VAL A 20 -8.49 -30.11 -24.96
C VAL A 20 -7.87 -28.95 -24.17
N LEU A 21 -6.59 -28.65 -24.38
CA LEU A 21 -5.93 -27.50 -23.76
C LEU A 21 -6.54 -26.16 -24.21
N ALA A 22 -6.84 -26.01 -25.50
CA ALA A 22 -7.52 -24.82 -26.02
C ALA A 22 -8.93 -24.67 -25.44
N LEU A 23 -9.68 -25.76 -25.29
CA LEU A 23 -11.00 -25.75 -24.68
C LEU A 23 -10.94 -25.37 -23.19
N ILE A 24 -9.96 -25.89 -22.44
CA ILE A 24 -9.73 -25.53 -21.03
C ILE A 24 -9.36 -24.05 -20.90
N ALA A 25 -8.45 -23.54 -21.73
CA ALA A 25 -8.09 -22.13 -21.73
C ALA A 25 -9.28 -21.22 -22.09
N PHE A 26 -10.13 -21.64 -23.03
CA PHE A 26 -11.37 -20.93 -23.36
C PHE A 26 -12.37 -20.94 -22.20
N ILE A 27 -12.53 -22.06 -21.49
CA ILE A 27 -13.41 -22.15 -20.32
C ILE A 27 -12.88 -21.29 -19.16
N LEU A 28 -11.57 -21.29 -18.92
CA LEU A 28 -10.94 -20.49 -17.86
C LEU A 28 -11.03 -18.99 -18.15
N THR A 29 -10.83 -18.57 -19.40
CA THR A 29 -10.99 -17.17 -19.81
C THR A 29 -12.45 -16.73 -19.76
N LEU A 30 -13.39 -17.56 -20.23
CA LEU A 30 -14.82 -17.28 -20.12
C LEU A 30 -15.27 -17.20 -18.66
N SER A 31 -14.78 -18.11 -17.81
CA SER A 31 -15.02 -18.09 -16.36
C SER A 31 -14.46 -16.82 -15.72
N ALA A 32 -13.21 -16.44 -16.00
CA ALA A 32 -12.61 -15.20 -15.51
C ALA A 32 -13.40 -13.96 -15.95
N ILE A 33 -13.82 -13.91 -17.22
CA ILE A 33 -14.68 -12.84 -17.76
C ILE A 33 -16.03 -12.81 -17.05
N LEU A 34 -16.66 -13.96 -16.79
CA LEU A 34 -17.90 -14.04 -16.02
C LEU A 34 -17.71 -13.60 -14.56
N THR A 35 -16.58 -13.96 -13.95
CA THR A 35 -16.28 -13.60 -12.55
C THR A 35 -16.02 -12.10 -12.44
N LEU A 36 -15.28 -11.51 -13.38
CA LEU A 36 -15.09 -10.06 -13.52
C LEU A 36 -16.39 -9.33 -13.81
N LYS A 37 -17.24 -9.85 -14.70
CA LYS A 37 -18.57 -9.28 -14.98
C LYS A 37 -19.49 -9.36 -13.76
N ASN A 38 -19.42 -10.44 -12.97
CA ASN A 38 -20.19 -10.57 -11.74
C ASN A 38 -19.68 -9.64 -10.64
N ALA A 39 -18.36 -9.51 -10.45
CA ALA A 39 -17.76 -8.57 -9.51
C ALA A 39 -18.05 -7.09 -9.89
N PHE A 40 -18.05 -6.79 -11.20
CA PHE A 40 -18.50 -5.51 -11.74
C PHE A 40 -19.98 -5.25 -11.43
N ARG A 41 -20.81 -6.27 -11.61
CA ARG A 41 -22.26 -6.18 -11.37
C ARG A 41 -22.56 -5.95 -9.89
N THR A 42 -21.95 -6.69 -8.98
CA THR A 42 -22.16 -6.52 -7.53
C THR A 42 -21.58 -5.22 -6.98
N GLY A 43 -20.39 -4.79 -7.42
CA GLY A 43 -19.78 -3.52 -6.98
C GLY A 43 -20.56 -2.29 -7.43
N LYS A 44 -21.13 -2.31 -8.64
CA LYS A 44 -21.97 -1.22 -9.18
C LYS A 44 -23.38 -1.21 -8.57
N GLU A 45 -23.99 -2.38 -8.36
CA GLU A 45 -25.35 -2.51 -7.80
C GLU A 45 -25.46 -1.96 -6.36
N CYS A 46 -24.36 -1.99 -5.58
CA CYS A 46 -24.29 -1.45 -4.21
C CYS A 46 -24.53 0.06 -4.05
N TYR A 47 -24.34 0.83 -5.12
CA TYR A 47 -24.36 2.31 -5.10
C TYR A 47 -25.45 2.90 -6.00
N ILE A 48 -26.18 2.07 -6.73
CA ILE A 48 -27.29 2.50 -7.58
C ILE A 48 -28.58 2.49 -6.76
N LEU A 49 -29.36 3.57 -6.84
CA LEU A 49 -30.70 3.65 -6.27
C LEU A 49 -31.61 2.56 -6.88
N PRO A 50 -32.30 1.74 -6.06
CA PRO A 50 -33.21 0.72 -6.57
C PRO A 50 -34.44 1.34 -7.24
N ASP A 51 -34.77 0.89 -8.46
CA ASP A 51 -35.84 1.39 -9.35
C ASP A 51 -37.28 1.05 -8.86
N ILE A 52 -37.47 0.94 -7.54
CA ILE A 52 -38.71 0.49 -6.91
C ILE A 52 -39.28 1.65 -6.10
N GLY A 53 -40.22 2.41 -6.69
CA GLY A 53 -40.83 3.61 -6.11
C GLY A 53 -41.54 3.44 -4.75
N PHE A 54 -41.58 2.23 -4.17
CA PHE A 54 -42.05 1.99 -2.81
C PHE A 54 -40.95 2.13 -1.73
N ARG A 55 -39.66 2.05 -2.11
CA ARG A 55 -38.52 2.17 -1.17
C ARG A 55 -37.90 3.57 -1.13
N GLU A 56 -38.11 4.40 -2.14
CA GLU A 56 -37.55 5.77 -2.21
C GLU A 56 -37.97 6.64 -1.02
N THR A 57 -39.20 6.50 -0.53
CA THR A 57 -39.71 7.29 0.61
C THR A 57 -39.08 6.95 1.96
N PHE A 58 -38.37 5.82 2.06
CA PHE A 58 -37.69 5.38 3.29
C PHE A 58 -36.18 5.58 3.24
N LEU A 59 -35.63 5.86 2.05
CA LEU A 59 -34.22 6.18 1.85
C LEU A 59 -33.92 7.58 2.34
N LEU A 60 -32.66 7.80 2.73
CA LEU A 60 -32.17 9.15 2.99
C LEU A 60 -32.21 9.96 1.68
N PRO A 61 -32.63 11.24 1.75
CA PRO A 61 -32.65 12.10 0.57
C PRO A 61 -31.23 12.40 0.09
N ASP A 62 -31.09 12.65 -1.21
CA ASP A 62 -29.82 13.07 -1.79
C ASP A 62 -29.40 14.45 -1.26
N ILE A 63 -28.10 14.62 -1.03
CA ILE A 63 -27.53 15.87 -0.51
C ILE A 63 -27.81 17.09 -1.40
N MET A 64 -27.98 16.89 -2.71
CA MET A 64 -28.21 17.94 -3.70
C MET A 64 -29.70 18.27 -3.87
N GLU A 65 -30.61 17.42 -3.38
CA GLU A 65 -32.06 17.54 -3.62
C GLU A 65 -32.88 17.90 -2.37
N ASP A 66 -32.30 17.81 -1.17
CA ASP A 66 -33.01 18.10 0.08
C ASP A 66 -33.13 19.60 0.40
N ASN A 67 -34.15 19.97 1.19
CA ASN A 67 -34.40 21.34 1.66
C ASN A 67 -33.22 21.96 2.42
N LYS A 68 -32.39 21.14 3.08
CA LYS A 68 -31.20 21.58 3.80
C LYS A 68 -29.95 21.13 3.06
N THR A 69 -29.43 22.01 2.21
CA THR A 69 -28.17 21.80 1.47
C THR A 69 -26.96 22.39 2.21
N PRO A 70 -25.74 21.91 1.93
CA PRO A 70 -24.54 22.42 2.59
C PRO A 70 -24.26 23.88 2.27
N SER A 71 -23.86 24.64 3.28
CA SER A 71 -23.47 26.05 3.12
C SER A 71 -22.00 26.16 2.69
N PHE A 72 -21.65 27.20 1.93
CA PHE A 72 -20.28 27.41 1.43
C PHE A 72 -19.19 27.56 2.50
N SER A 73 -19.49 27.62 3.80
CA SER A 73 -18.46 27.89 4.83
C SER A 73 -18.61 27.22 6.18
N ARG A 74 -19.82 26.79 6.59
CA ARG A 74 -20.06 26.23 7.93
C ARG A 74 -20.70 24.85 7.86
N SER A 75 -20.03 23.96 7.14
CA SER A 75 -20.46 22.58 6.99
C SER A 75 -19.29 21.62 7.24
N ILE A 76 -19.54 20.56 8.00
CA ILE A 76 -18.62 19.47 8.30
C ILE A 76 -19.18 18.22 7.63
N PHE A 77 -18.35 17.42 6.98
CA PHE A 77 -18.80 16.25 6.23
C PHE A 77 -18.12 14.98 6.73
N PHE A 78 -18.93 13.95 6.97
CA PHE A 78 -18.48 12.57 7.19
C PHE A 78 -18.97 11.73 6.01
N HIS A 79 -18.10 10.92 5.42
CA HIS A 79 -18.47 10.02 4.34
C HIS A 79 -18.48 8.58 4.86
N GLU A 80 -19.62 7.91 4.75
CA GLU A 80 -19.76 6.49 5.01
C GLU A 80 -19.90 5.74 3.68
N THR A 81 -18.85 4.97 3.35
CA THR A 81 -18.66 4.39 2.02
C THR A 81 -18.91 2.89 1.97
N SER A 82 -19.37 2.27 3.07
CA SER A 82 -19.66 0.83 3.10
C SER A 82 -20.91 0.50 2.27
N CYS A 83 -20.90 -0.63 1.57
CA CYS A 83 -22.11 -1.16 0.92
C CYS A 83 -23.05 -1.76 1.97
N SER A 84 -24.33 -1.38 1.93
CA SER A 84 -25.37 -1.91 2.82
C SER A 84 -26.31 -2.84 2.05
N GLU A 85 -26.15 -4.16 2.22
CA GLU A 85 -26.95 -5.18 1.52
C GLU A 85 -28.44 -5.11 1.90
N ASP A 86 -28.76 -4.69 3.12
CA ASP A 86 -30.14 -4.54 3.61
C ASP A 86 -30.68 -3.12 3.49
N GLN A 87 -29.90 -2.19 2.93
CA GLN A 87 -30.23 -0.77 2.74
C GLN A 87 -30.55 -0.05 4.06
N THR A 88 -30.25 -0.63 5.22
CA THR A 88 -30.48 0.01 6.52
C THR A 88 -29.32 0.95 6.85
N ILE A 89 -29.63 2.14 7.37
CA ILE A 89 -28.63 3.08 7.89
C ILE A 89 -27.92 2.48 9.11
N LYS A 90 -26.58 2.40 9.07
CA LYS A 90 -25.75 1.81 10.14
C LYS A 90 -24.49 2.62 10.35
N LEU A 91 -24.17 2.86 11.62
CA LEU A 91 -22.90 3.42 12.07
C LEU A 91 -22.44 2.63 13.29
N ASN A 92 -21.13 2.41 13.41
CA ASN A 92 -20.54 1.85 14.62
C ASN A 92 -20.31 2.95 15.67
N SER A 93 -19.99 2.54 16.90
CA SER A 93 -19.79 3.48 18.02
C SER A 93 -18.64 4.47 17.80
N ARG A 94 -17.61 4.10 17.04
CA ARG A 94 -16.49 5.01 16.73
C ARG A 94 -16.90 6.09 15.74
N GLN A 95 -17.60 5.72 14.69
CA GLN A 95 -18.16 6.65 13.70
C GLN A 95 -19.14 7.61 14.39
N ALA A 96 -20.05 7.07 15.21
CA ALA A 96 -21.03 7.88 15.91
C ALA A 96 -20.38 8.88 16.89
N CYS A 97 -19.38 8.45 17.67
CA CYS A 97 -18.65 9.33 18.58
C CYS A 97 -17.95 10.48 17.83
N ALA A 98 -17.36 10.20 16.65
CA ALA A 98 -16.73 11.24 15.84
C ALA A 98 -17.75 12.28 15.36
N ILE A 99 -18.89 11.83 14.84
CA ILE A 99 -19.98 12.72 14.37
C ILE A 99 -20.54 13.54 15.53
N GLU A 100 -20.84 12.90 16.65
CA GLU A 100 -21.36 13.56 17.86
C GLU A 100 -20.39 14.64 18.35
N SER A 101 -19.10 14.32 18.46
CA SER A 101 -18.09 15.27 18.91
C SER A 101 -17.99 16.49 18.00
N ALA A 102 -18.06 16.31 16.68
CA ALA A 102 -18.03 17.39 15.71
C ALA A 102 -19.26 18.29 15.84
N ALA A 103 -20.44 17.70 15.98
CA ALA A 103 -21.69 18.44 16.14
C ALA A 103 -21.72 19.22 17.46
N LYS A 104 -21.32 18.58 18.56
CA LYS A 104 -21.29 19.17 19.90
C LYS A 104 -20.31 20.33 20.01
N MET A 105 -19.13 20.22 19.40
CA MET A 105 -18.11 21.27 19.44
C MET A 105 -18.38 22.42 18.46
N ASN A 106 -19.26 22.20 17.46
CA ASN A 106 -19.58 23.20 16.44
C ASN A 106 -21.10 23.39 16.31
N PRO A 107 -21.81 23.86 17.35
CA PRO A 107 -23.28 23.90 17.38
C PRO A 107 -23.92 24.86 16.36
N LYS A 108 -23.12 25.71 15.70
CA LYS A 108 -23.55 26.65 14.65
C LYS A 108 -23.21 26.19 13.22
N TRP A 109 -22.64 24.99 13.08
CA TRP A 109 -22.21 24.42 11.82
C TRP A 109 -23.04 23.19 11.54
N ASP A 110 -23.39 22.99 10.28
CA ASP A 110 -24.13 21.82 9.84
C ASP A 110 -23.16 20.64 9.66
N VAL A 111 -23.46 19.49 10.27
CA VAL A 111 -22.69 18.25 10.16
C VAL A 111 -23.45 17.29 9.26
N PHE A 112 -22.97 17.10 8.04
CA PHE A 112 -23.55 16.17 7.08
C PHE A 112 -22.86 14.82 7.18
N VAL A 113 -23.65 13.75 7.32
CA VAL A 113 -23.19 12.37 7.27
C VAL A 113 -23.72 11.75 5.99
N LEU A 114 -22.81 11.53 5.05
CA LEU A 114 -23.06 11.22 3.66
C LEU A 114 -22.84 9.74 3.40
N PHE A 115 -23.91 9.03 3.05
CA PHE A 115 -23.84 7.62 2.70
C PHE A 115 -23.73 7.45 1.19
N ALA A 116 -22.67 6.79 0.73
CA ALA A 116 -22.50 6.49 -0.69
C ALA A 116 -23.48 5.40 -1.16
N SER A 117 -23.78 4.41 -0.32
CA SER A 117 -24.79 3.38 -0.61
C SER A 117 -26.20 3.92 -0.29
N PRO A 118 -27.22 3.61 -1.10
CA PRO A 118 -28.62 3.98 -0.82
C PRO A 118 -29.10 3.29 0.45
N VAL A 119 -29.16 4.06 1.54
CA VAL A 119 -29.59 3.59 2.85
C VAL A 119 -30.70 4.46 3.43
N GLY A 120 -31.47 3.89 4.34
CA GLY A 120 -32.63 4.53 4.94
C GLY A 120 -33.02 3.91 6.27
N TYR A 121 -34.13 4.39 6.82
CA TYR A 121 -34.69 3.90 8.09
C TYR A 121 -35.56 2.66 7.84
N PHE A 122 -34.94 1.57 7.43
CA PHE A 122 -35.62 0.29 7.23
C PHE A 122 -35.59 -0.55 8.51
N ASN A 123 -36.74 -1.15 8.84
CA ASN A 123 -36.94 -1.99 10.02
C ASN A 123 -36.82 -1.22 11.36
N LYS A 124 -37.95 -1.00 12.05
CA LYS A 124 -38.11 -0.17 13.28
C LYS A 124 -37.43 -0.72 14.54
N THR A 125 -36.40 -1.57 14.43
CA THR A 125 -35.51 -1.85 15.55
C THR A 125 -34.83 -0.53 15.93
N SER A 126 -34.81 -0.18 17.22
CA SER A 126 -34.10 1.02 17.70
C SER A 126 -32.69 1.01 17.14
N LEU A 127 -32.25 2.15 16.58
CA LEU A 127 -30.89 2.35 16.10
C LEU A 127 -30.25 3.35 17.06
N PRO A 128 -29.85 2.95 18.28
CA PRO A 128 -29.62 3.90 19.37
C PRO A 128 -28.57 4.96 19.06
N LEU A 129 -27.58 4.62 18.23
CA LEU A 129 -26.58 5.56 17.76
C LEU A 129 -27.13 6.55 16.74
N ILE A 130 -27.96 6.09 15.79
CA ILE A 130 -28.60 6.97 14.81
C ILE A 130 -29.62 7.86 15.52
N ASP A 131 -30.40 7.31 16.45
CA ASP A 131 -31.38 8.05 17.25
C ASP A 131 -30.70 9.11 18.13
N ALA A 132 -29.58 8.77 18.77
CA ALA A 132 -28.78 9.73 19.56
C ALA A 132 -28.22 10.86 18.69
N LEU A 133 -27.67 10.55 17.53
CA LEU A 133 -27.14 11.56 16.61
C LEU A 133 -28.24 12.41 15.99
N ALA A 134 -29.38 11.82 15.64
CA ALA A 134 -30.55 12.53 15.10
C ALA A 134 -31.18 13.49 16.12
N SER A 135 -30.84 13.38 17.41
CA SER A 135 -31.27 14.32 18.44
C SER A 135 -30.54 15.67 18.40
N TYR A 136 -29.45 15.79 17.62
CA TYR A 136 -28.74 17.05 17.41
C TYR A 136 -29.32 17.78 16.20
N ASP A 137 -29.80 19.02 16.41
CA ASP A 137 -30.41 19.85 15.35
C ASP A 137 -29.48 20.16 14.17
N ASN A 138 -28.17 20.02 14.37
CA ASN A 138 -27.15 20.31 13.38
C ASN A 138 -26.52 19.05 12.74
N ILE A 139 -27.06 17.85 12.97
CA ILE A 139 -26.63 16.63 12.26
C ILE A 139 -27.66 16.27 11.17
N HIS A 140 -27.17 16.09 9.94
CA HIS A 140 -27.99 15.78 8.77
C HIS A 140 -27.49 14.52 8.06
N PHE A 141 -28.28 13.45 8.08
CA PHE A 141 -27.98 12.23 7.32
C PHE A 141 -28.47 12.37 5.88
N ARG A 142 -27.62 12.13 4.89
CA ARG A 142 -27.96 12.23 3.45
C ARG A 142 -27.39 11.08 2.66
N ASN A 143 -28.04 10.72 1.56
CA ASN A 143 -27.43 9.92 0.53
C ASN A 143 -26.58 10.80 -0.39
N VAL A 144 -25.60 10.20 -1.06
CA VAL A 144 -24.87 10.84 -2.17
C VAL A 144 -24.99 9.94 -3.39
N ASN A 145 -25.78 10.38 -4.36
CA ASN A 145 -25.77 9.82 -5.69
C ASN A 145 -24.44 10.19 -6.36
N LEU A 146 -23.54 9.20 -6.43
CA LEU A 146 -22.18 9.40 -6.96
C LEU A 146 -22.18 9.94 -8.40
N TRP A 147 -23.17 9.58 -9.23
CA TRP A 147 -23.25 10.03 -10.61
C TRP A 147 -23.63 11.50 -10.70
N ASP A 148 -24.62 11.93 -9.92
CA ASP A 148 -25.10 13.32 -9.92
C ASP A 148 -24.10 14.24 -9.21
N TYR A 149 -23.55 13.78 -8.09
CA TYR A 149 -22.55 14.50 -7.32
C TYR A 149 -21.25 14.73 -8.11
N ALA A 150 -20.96 13.89 -9.10
CA ALA A 150 -19.80 14.04 -9.96
C ALA A 150 -20.01 15.03 -11.13
N ILE A 151 -21.26 15.44 -11.43
CA ILE A 151 -21.56 16.32 -12.56
C ILE A 151 -20.78 17.64 -12.43
N GLY A 152 -20.10 18.04 -13.52
CA GLY A 152 -19.30 19.26 -13.54
C GLY A 152 -17.96 19.18 -12.80
N THR A 153 -17.61 18.01 -12.23
CA THR A 153 -16.32 17.79 -11.59
C THR A 153 -15.32 17.09 -12.55
N PRO A 154 -14.00 17.21 -12.33
CA PRO A 154 -12.99 16.53 -13.14
C PRO A 154 -13.10 14.99 -13.15
N ILE A 155 -13.80 14.40 -12.17
CA ILE A 155 -13.98 12.95 -12.04
C ILE A 155 -15.29 12.44 -12.68
N TYR A 156 -16.09 13.32 -13.28
CA TYR A 156 -17.37 12.97 -13.91
C TYR A 156 -17.26 11.80 -14.89
N ASN A 157 -16.30 11.85 -15.83
CA ASN A 157 -16.11 10.79 -16.81
C ASN A 157 -15.69 9.47 -16.13
N TRP A 158 -14.90 9.55 -15.06
CA TRP A 158 -14.42 8.37 -14.33
C TRP A 158 -15.55 7.63 -13.60
N ILE A 159 -16.49 8.38 -13.01
CA ILE A 159 -17.69 7.84 -12.35
C ILE A 159 -18.73 7.38 -13.38
N ARG A 160 -18.97 8.17 -14.43
CA ARG A 160 -19.90 7.82 -15.53
C ARG A 160 -19.52 6.51 -16.20
N ASP A 161 -18.25 6.32 -16.48
CA ASP A 161 -17.73 5.14 -17.17
C ASP A 161 -17.56 3.93 -16.22
N GLY A 162 -17.87 4.11 -14.93
CA GLY A 162 -17.85 3.06 -13.90
C GLY A 162 -16.45 2.60 -13.50
N GLN A 163 -15.39 3.27 -14.00
CA GLN A 163 -13.99 2.90 -13.84
C GLN A 163 -13.54 2.88 -12.35
N ILE A 164 -14.15 3.70 -11.50
CA ILE A 164 -13.88 3.72 -10.05
C ILE A 164 -14.29 2.42 -9.34
N PHE A 165 -15.29 1.71 -9.85
CA PHE A 165 -15.79 0.45 -9.27
C PHE A 165 -14.96 -0.79 -9.67
N TYR A 166 -13.89 -0.60 -10.47
CA TYR A 166 -12.94 -1.65 -10.81
C TYR A 166 -11.79 -1.78 -9.79
N SER A 167 -11.75 -0.92 -8.77
CA SER A 167 -10.68 -0.92 -7.75
C SER A 167 -10.88 -2.01 -6.68
N SER A 168 -9.83 -2.79 -6.42
CA SER A 168 -9.79 -3.84 -5.39
C SER A 168 -9.59 -3.33 -3.95
N TYR A 169 -9.53 -2.01 -3.74
CA TYR A 169 -9.10 -1.40 -2.48
C TYR A 169 -10.22 -0.70 -1.70
N MET A 170 -11.43 -1.27 -1.72
CA MET A 170 -12.60 -0.54 -1.25
C MET A 170 -12.84 -0.55 0.27
N ASN A 171 -12.10 -1.33 1.09
CA ASN A 171 -12.27 -1.34 2.56
C ASN A 171 -11.06 -1.94 3.29
N SER A 172 -10.44 -1.27 4.29
CA SER A 172 -9.86 -1.93 5.50
C SER A 172 -9.17 -1.01 6.55
N HIS A 173 -9.95 -0.30 7.38
CA HIS A 173 -9.42 0.63 8.39
C HIS A 173 -8.78 0.01 9.66
N VAL A 174 -8.76 -1.31 9.86
CA VAL A 174 -8.09 -1.94 11.03
C VAL A 174 -6.70 -2.49 10.68
N SER A 175 -6.51 -3.02 9.47
CA SER A 175 -5.17 -3.36 8.96
C SER A 175 -4.32 -2.12 8.70
N ASP A 176 -4.95 -0.98 8.41
CA ASP A 176 -4.23 0.28 8.24
C ASP A 176 -3.54 0.72 9.54
N SER A 177 -4.20 0.60 10.70
CA SER A 177 -3.61 0.99 12.00
C SER A 177 -2.38 0.17 12.39
N LEU A 178 -2.43 -1.17 12.28
CA LEU A 178 -1.27 -2.04 12.56
C LEU A 178 -0.16 -1.84 11.52
N ARG A 179 -0.53 -1.59 10.26
CA ARG A 179 0.44 -1.22 9.22
C ARG A 179 1.18 0.07 9.60
N TYR A 180 0.48 1.10 10.10
CA TYR A 180 1.13 2.35 10.50
C TYR A 180 2.12 2.18 11.66
N LEU A 181 1.85 1.30 12.62
CA LEU A 181 2.75 1.05 13.76
C LEU A 181 4.09 0.46 13.30
N ARG A 182 4.05 -0.56 12.44
CA ARG A 182 5.26 -1.20 11.90
C ARG A 182 6.04 -0.26 10.99
N GLN A 183 5.35 0.51 10.17
CA GLN A 183 5.97 1.54 9.32
C GLN A 183 6.64 2.64 10.16
N ALA A 184 6.00 3.06 11.26
CA ALA A 184 6.60 4.00 12.18
C ALA A 184 7.85 3.45 12.86
N CYS A 185 7.89 2.15 13.19
CA CYS A 185 9.09 1.53 13.74
C CYS A 185 10.27 1.55 12.75
N ALA A 186 10.00 1.36 11.46
CA ALA A 186 11.03 1.51 10.42
C ALA A 186 11.59 2.94 10.40
N ILE A 187 10.73 3.95 10.45
CA ILE A 187 11.10 5.36 10.48
C ILE A 187 11.92 5.69 11.74
N GLU A 188 11.43 5.29 12.92
CA GLU A 188 12.13 5.53 14.19
C GLU A 188 13.49 4.84 14.22
N SER A 189 13.58 3.57 13.83
CA SER A 189 14.85 2.84 13.85
C SER A 189 15.88 3.47 12.93
N ALA A 190 15.48 3.92 11.73
CA ALA A 190 16.34 4.67 10.83
C ALA A 190 16.85 5.96 11.49
N ALA A 191 15.96 6.76 12.08
CA ALA A 191 16.30 8.04 12.70
C ALA A 191 17.19 7.88 13.94
N LYS A 192 16.84 6.93 14.83
CA LYS A 192 17.55 6.61 16.06
C LYS A 192 18.96 6.08 15.79
N MET A 193 19.11 5.19 14.81
CA MET A 193 20.41 4.59 14.49
C MET A 193 21.30 5.51 13.64
N ASN A 194 20.73 6.53 13.01
CA ASN A 194 21.43 7.47 12.13
C ASN A 194 21.12 8.93 12.51
N PRO A 195 21.52 9.39 13.72
CA PRO A 195 21.13 10.72 14.22
C PRO A 195 21.72 11.90 13.42
N LYS A 196 22.70 11.64 12.55
CA LYS A 196 23.30 12.64 11.64
C LYS A 196 22.69 12.66 10.24
N TRP A 197 21.75 11.75 9.97
CA TRP A 197 21.09 11.61 8.68
C TRP A 197 19.66 12.14 8.79
N ASP A 198 19.20 12.88 7.77
CA ASP A 198 17.80 13.23 7.63
C ASP A 198 16.98 12.05 7.10
N VAL A 199 15.91 11.70 7.79
CA VAL A 199 14.95 10.65 7.42
C VAL A 199 13.71 11.30 6.83
N PHE A 200 13.62 11.28 5.50
CA PHE A 200 12.45 11.77 4.77
C PHE A 200 11.41 10.67 4.56
N VAL A 201 10.19 10.91 5.04
CA VAL A 201 9.03 10.04 4.84
C VAL A 201 8.14 10.67 3.79
N LEU A 202 8.11 10.04 2.61
CA LEU A 202 7.45 10.58 1.43
C LEU A 202 6.05 9.97 1.24
N PHE A 203 5.04 10.82 1.17
CA PHE A 203 3.66 10.42 0.90
C PHE A 203 3.29 10.75 -0.54
N ALA A 204 3.03 9.73 -1.35
CA ALA A 204 2.63 9.87 -2.75
C ALA A 204 1.21 10.41 -2.95
N SER A 205 0.44 10.53 -1.88
CA SER A 205 -0.90 11.14 -1.86
C SER A 205 -0.96 12.24 -0.79
N PRO A 206 -1.81 13.26 -0.97
CA PRO A 206 -2.01 14.30 0.04
C PRO A 206 -2.37 13.68 1.39
N VAL A 207 -1.58 14.00 2.41
CA VAL A 207 -1.84 13.64 3.81
C VAL A 207 -1.78 14.91 4.65
N GLY A 208 -2.64 14.99 5.66
CA GLY A 208 -2.73 16.16 6.55
C GLY A 208 -2.84 15.74 8.01
N TYR A 209 -2.35 16.60 8.90
CA TYR A 209 -2.51 16.45 10.35
C TYR A 209 -3.92 16.89 10.77
N PHE A 210 -4.92 16.08 10.45
CA PHE A 210 -6.28 16.31 10.93
C PHE A 210 -6.36 15.80 12.37
N ASN A 211 -6.23 16.73 13.34
CA ASN A 211 -6.29 16.52 14.79
C ASN A 211 -4.98 15.99 15.44
N LYS A 212 -4.16 16.89 16.02
CA LYS A 212 -2.93 16.54 16.77
C LYS A 212 -3.21 15.77 18.07
N THR A 213 -4.42 15.87 18.61
CA THR A 213 -4.71 15.55 20.02
C THR A 213 -4.84 14.05 20.34
N SER A 214 -4.56 13.13 19.41
CA SER A 214 -4.73 11.69 19.64
C SER A 214 -3.78 10.79 18.84
N LEU A 215 -2.59 11.26 18.45
CA LEU A 215 -1.65 10.49 17.64
C LEU A 215 -0.32 10.26 18.37
N PRO A 216 -0.29 9.43 19.44
CA PRO A 216 0.93 9.16 20.20
C PRO A 216 2.07 8.63 19.32
N LEU A 217 1.74 7.99 18.20
CA LEU A 217 2.70 7.55 17.19
C LEU A 217 3.39 8.70 16.45
N ILE A 218 2.62 9.73 16.07
CA ILE A 218 3.17 10.92 15.41
C ILE A 218 3.98 11.73 16.41
N ASP A 219 3.55 11.84 17.66
CA ASP A 219 4.33 12.50 18.71
C ASP A 219 5.65 11.76 18.98
N ALA A 220 5.61 10.41 19.00
CA ALA A 220 6.81 9.58 19.11
C ALA A 220 7.79 9.83 17.96
N LEU A 221 7.32 9.94 16.72
CA LEU A 221 8.19 10.25 15.58
C LEU A 221 8.64 11.71 15.55
N ALA A 222 7.75 12.66 15.84
CA ALA A 222 8.04 14.09 15.87
C ALA A 222 9.03 14.49 16.97
N SER A 223 9.28 13.61 17.93
CA SER A 223 10.31 13.79 18.97
C SER A 223 11.75 13.53 18.48
N TYR A 224 11.94 13.19 17.21
CA TYR A 224 13.25 13.11 16.55
C TYR A 224 13.40 14.28 15.57
N ASP A 225 14.43 15.10 15.75
CA ASP A 225 14.65 16.31 14.95
C ASP A 225 15.02 16.01 13.49
N ASN A 226 15.50 14.79 13.21
CA ASN A 226 15.91 14.33 11.90
C ASN A 226 14.81 13.56 11.13
N ILE A 227 13.55 13.59 11.57
CA ILE A 227 12.42 13.00 10.84
C ILE A 227 11.62 14.10 10.11
N HIS A 228 11.45 13.92 8.80
CA HIS A 228 10.78 14.89 7.92
C HIS A 228 9.66 14.24 7.11
N PHE A 229 8.41 14.52 7.46
CA PHE A 229 7.26 14.10 6.66
C PHE A 229 7.04 15.06 5.47
N ARG A 230 6.90 14.53 4.25
CA ARG A 230 6.69 15.33 3.04
C ARG A 230 5.65 14.67 2.14
N ASN A 231 4.71 15.46 1.64
CA ASN A 231 3.89 15.05 0.51
C ASN A 231 4.67 15.23 -0.80
N VAL A 232 4.46 14.30 -1.73
CA VAL A 232 5.09 14.31 -3.04
C VAL A 232 4.00 14.28 -4.11
N ASN A 233 3.96 15.33 -4.94
CA ASN A 233 3.23 15.29 -6.21
C ASN A 233 4.10 14.53 -7.22
N LEU A 234 3.63 13.37 -7.70
CA LEU A 234 4.41 12.48 -8.58
C LEU A 234 4.91 13.17 -9.85
N TRP A 235 4.11 14.04 -10.46
CA TRP A 235 4.47 14.75 -11.68
C TRP A 235 5.53 15.81 -11.41
N ASP A 236 5.33 16.64 -10.39
CA ASP A 236 6.28 17.69 -10.02
C ASP A 236 7.61 17.11 -9.55
N TYR A 237 7.55 16.01 -8.81
CA TYR A 237 8.73 15.32 -8.30
C TYR A 237 9.59 14.75 -9.42
N ALA A 238 8.99 14.35 -10.55
CA ALA A 238 9.69 13.86 -11.71
C ALA A 238 10.24 14.96 -12.63
N ILE A 239 9.88 16.24 -12.43
CA ILE A 239 10.38 17.34 -13.27
C ILE A 239 11.92 17.34 -13.27
N GLY A 240 12.48 17.49 -14.47
CA GLY A 240 13.92 17.56 -14.71
C GLY A 240 14.63 16.21 -14.74
N THR A 241 13.90 15.09 -14.68
CA THR A 241 14.50 13.75 -14.76
C THR A 241 14.19 13.04 -16.09
N PRO A 242 15.00 12.04 -16.50
CA PRO A 242 14.80 11.32 -17.76
C PRO A 242 13.44 10.62 -17.86
N ILE A 243 12.84 10.25 -16.74
CA ILE A 243 11.58 9.50 -16.68
C ILE A 243 10.33 10.40 -16.67
N TYR A 244 10.49 11.74 -16.66
CA TYR A 244 9.41 12.71 -16.55
C TYR A 244 8.30 12.50 -17.59
N ASN A 245 8.65 12.33 -18.86
CA ASN A 245 7.67 12.17 -19.93
C ASN A 245 6.88 10.86 -19.76
N TRP A 246 7.56 9.78 -19.36
CA TRP A 246 6.93 8.48 -19.16
C TRP A 246 5.90 8.50 -18.02
N ILE A 247 6.22 9.11 -16.88
CA ILE A 247 5.26 9.18 -15.75
C ILE A 247 4.04 10.04 -16.09
N ARG A 248 4.21 11.06 -16.95
CA ARG A 248 3.09 11.89 -17.43
C ARG A 248 2.07 11.14 -18.26
N ASP A 249 2.49 10.12 -18.99
CA ASP A 249 1.59 9.27 -19.78
C ASP A 249 0.66 8.42 -18.89
N GLY A 250 0.97 8.32 -17.59
CA GLY A 250 0.09 7.70 -16.60
C GLY A 250 -0.01 6.18 -16.68
N GLN A 251 0.85 5.52 -17.46
CA GLN A 251 0.85 4.06 -17.63
C GLN A 251 0.92 3.31 -16.30
N ILE A 252 1.68 3.86 -15.33
CA ILE A 252 1.82 3.29 -13.99
C ILE A 252 0.50 3.14 -13.24
N PHE A 253 -0.48 3.99 -13.54
CA PHE A 253 -1.79 4.02 -12.86
C PHE A 253 -2.73 2.91 -13.33
N TYR A 254 -2.42 2.26 -14.46
CA TYR A 254 -3.16 1.09 -14.96
C TYR A 254 -2.61 -0.24 -14.45
N SER A 255 -1.60 -0.21 -13.58
CA SER A 255 -0.98 -1.42 -13.04
C SER A 255 -1.92 -2.19 -12.10
N SER A 256 -1.94 -3.52 -12.24
CA SER A 256 -2.54 -4.46 -11.29
C SER A 256 -1.94 -4.37 -9.87
N TYR A 257 -0.78 -3.71 -9.73
CA TYR A 257 -0.06 -3.47 -8.47
C TYR A 257 0.30 -2.00 -8.26
N MET A 258 -0.56 -1.08 -8.69
CA MET A 258 -0.35 0.38 -8.70
C MET A 258 0.42 0.92 -7.49
N ASN A 259 -0.05 0.69 -6.27
CA ASN A 259 0.60 1.21 -5.05
C ASN A 259 2.06 0.74 -4.90
N SER A 260 2.32 -0.54 -5.19
CA SER A 260 3.66 -1.13 -5.15
C SER A 260 4.55 -0.51 -6.22
N HIS A 261 4.03 -0.38 -7.45
CA HIS A 261 4.80 0.14 -8.56
C HIS A 261 5.06 1.64 -8.45
N VAL A 262 4.15 2.42 -7.88
CA VAL A 262 4.41 3.84 -7.53
C VAL A 262 5.53 3.94 -6.49
N SER A 263 5.57 3.04 -5.50
CA SER A 263 6.69 2.95 -4.54
C SER A 263 8.00 2.54 -5.22
N ASP A 264 7.95 1.62 -6.20
CA ASP A 264 9.11 1.23 -7.01
C ASP A 264 9.61 2.39 -7.89
N PHE A 265 8.71 3.19 -8.46
CA PHE A 265 9.08 4.39 -9.20
C PHE A 265 9.74 5.42 -8.29
N LEU A 266 9.12 5.74 -7.15
CA LEU A 266 9.60 6.77 -6.23
C LEU A 266 10.95 6.44 -5.60
N ARG A 267 11.24 5.16 -5.31
CA ARG A 267 12.55 4.78 -4.74
C ARG A 267 13.70 5.06 -5.71
N TYR A 268 13.55 4.68 -6.98
CA TYR A 268 14.59 4.91 -7.98
C TYR A 268 14.68 6.39 -8.35
N LEU A 269 13.55 7.08 -8.46
CA LEU A 269 13.53 8.51 -8.74
C LEU A 269 14.18 9.33 -7.62
N SER A 270 13.94 8.95 -6.35
CA SER A 270 14.55 9.65 -5.21
C SER A 270 16.07 9.43 -5.18
N LEU A 271 16.53 8.19 -5.39
CA LEU A 271 17.96 7.91 -5.46
C LEU A 271 18.64 8.60 -6.65
N TYR A 272 17.95 8.74 -7.79
CA TYR A 272 18.46 9.53 -8.91
C TYR A 272 18.63 11.01 -8.55
N LYS A 273 17.63 11.59 -7.87
CA LYS A 273 17.66 13.02 -7.57
C LYS A 273 18.63 13.42 -6.47
N TRP A 274 18.84 12.57 -5.45
CA TRP A 274 19.59 12.95 -4.24
C TRP A 274 20.63 11.92 -3.79
N GLY A 275 20.69 10.73 -4.39
CA GLY A 275 21.43 9.61 -3.82
C GLY A 275 20.88 9.23 -2.43
N GLY A 276 21.78 8.84 -1.53
CA GLY A 276 21.44 8.44 -0.16
C GLY A 276 20.98 7.00 -0.08
N THR A 277 20.19 6.67 0.95
CA THR A 277 19.69 5.32 1.23
C THR A 277 18.16 5.29 1.19
N TYR A 278 17.59 4.49 0.29
CA TYR A 278 16.18 4.11 0.32
C TYR A 278 15.97 2.92 1.26
N LEU A 279 14.83 2.91 1.96
CA LEU A 279 14.38 1.84 2.84
C LEU A 279 12.89 1.57 2.63
N ASP A 280 12.48 0.30 2.56
CA ASP A 280 11.08 -0.09 2.71
C ASP A 280 10.59 0.22 4.13
N LEU A 281 9.29 0.48 4.29
CA LEU A 281 8.67 0.74 5.60
C LEU A 281 8.36 -0.53 6.41
N ASP A 282 9.04 -1.64 6.11
CA ASP A 282 8.92 -2.92 6.83
C ASP A 282 10.28 -3.48 7.22
N VAL A 283 11.23 -2.58 7.49
CA VAL A 283 12.56 -2.89 8.00
C VAL A 283 12.79 -2.32 9.39
N ILE A 284 13.66 -2.95 10.18
CA ILE A 284 14.31 -2.31 11.33
C ILE A 284 15.77 -2.08 11.00
N VAL A 285 16.23 -0.83 11.08
CA VAL A 285 17.64 -0.47 10.92
C VAL A 285 18.39 -0.73 12.21
N LYS A 286 19.52 -1.46 12.13
CA LYS A 286 20.31 -1.87 13.30
C LYS A 286 21.66 -1.20 13.43
N VAL A 287 22.13 -0.53 12.39
CA VAL A 287 23.48 0.06 12.35
C VAL A 287 23.43 1.50 11.86
N ASN A 288 24.50 2.23 12.13
CA ASN A 288 24.73 3.55 11.53
C ASN A 288 25.30 3.37 10.11
N PHE A 289 24.66 3.99 9.11
CA PHE A 289 25.05 3.93 7.71
C PHE A 289 26.41 4.56 7.42
N ASP A 290 26.93 5.45 8.28
CA ASP A 290 28.33 5.93 8.20
C ASP A 290 29.34 4.77 8.27
N THR A 291 28.94 3.61 8.82
CA THR A 291 29.79 2.40 8.92
C THR A 291 29.66 1.46 7.71
N VAL A 292 28.74 1.75 6.79
CA VAL A 292 28.45 0.93 5.61
C VAL A 292 29.02 1.64 4.39
N PRO A 293 29.82 0.96 3.54
CA PRO A 293 30.38 1.62 2.37
C PRO A 293 29.29 1.93 1.34
N SER A 294 29.32 3.11 0.72
CA SER A 294 28.36 3.54 -0.29
C SER A 294 28.23 2.60 -1.50
N ASN A 295 27.16 2.83 -2.28
CA ASN A 295 26.79 2.11 -3.50
C ASN A 295 26.54 0.63 -3.23
N TYR A 296 25.39 0.33 -2.62
CA TYR A 296 25.06 -1.02 -2.22
C TYR A 296 23.58 -1.39 -2.34
N ALA A 297 23.34 -2.69 -2.45
CA ALA A 297 22.03 -3.31 -2.33
C ALA A 297 22.19 -4.73 -1.75
N GLY A 298 21.06 -5.39 -1.46
CA GLY A 298 21.04 -6.70 -0.84
C GLY A 298 20.60 -7.83 -1.76
N ALA A 299 21.36 -8.93 -1.79
CA ALA A 299 20.83 -10.18 -2.34
C ALA A 299 19.64 -10.66 -1.49
N GLU A 300 18.49 -10.88 -2.10
CA GLU A 300 17.33 -11.51 -1.44
C GLU A 300 17.44 -13.04 -1.50
N SER A 301 17.99 -13.53 -2.60
CA SER A 301 18.10 -14.95 -2.93
C SER A 301 19.28 -15.20 -3.87
N GLU A 302 19.49 -16.44 -4.27
CA GLU A 302 20.51 -16.82 -5.26
C GLU A 302 20.30 -16.18 -6.64
N ASN A 303 19.11 -15.66 -6.92
CA ASN A 303 18.74 -15.15 -8.24
C ASN A 303 18.41 -13.65 -8.25
N TYR A 304 18.07 -13.06 -7.11
CA TYR A 304 17.53 -11.70 -7.06
C TYR A 304 18.26 -10.81 -6.06
N VAL A 305 18.52 -9.59 -6.48
CA VAL A 305 18.80 -8.46 -5.59
C VAL A 305 17.46 -7.80 -5.29
N ALA A 306 17.14 -7.62 -4.01
CA ALA A 306 15.91 -6.96 -3.61
C ALA A 306 16.06 -5.44 -3.60
N ALA A 307 14.93 -4.76 -3.74
CA ALA A 307 14.85 -3.31 -3.80
C ALA A 307 14.31 -2.70 -2.49
N GLY A 308 14.36 -3.42 -1.37
CA GLY A 308 13.90 -2.95 -0.06
C GLY A 308 14.93 -2.13 0.73
N ILE A 309 16.19 -2.17 0.28
CA ILE A 309 17.24 -1.24 0.71
C ILE A 309 18.24 -1.06 -0.43
N ILE A 310 18.47 0.20 -0.82
CA ILE A 310 19.42 0.57 -1.87
C ILE A 310 20.09 1.87 -1.43
N ASN A 311 21.42 1.91 -1.51
CA ASN A 311 22.20 3.12 -1.31
C ASN A 311 22.96 3.45 -2.58
N LEU A 312 22.91 4.71 -3.00
CA LEU A 312 23.63 5.24 -4.16
C LEU A 312 24.23 6.59 -3.79
N ASP A 313 25.49 6.82 -4.17
CA ASP A 313 26.07 8.16 -4.13
C ASP A 313 25.30 9.08 -5.10
N HIS A 314 25.18 10.36 -4.71
CA HIS A 314 24.43 11.37 -5.48
C HIS A 314 25.09 11.70 -6.83
N ASP A 315 26.37 11.39 -6.99
CA ASP A 315 27.20 11.66 -8.15
C ASP A 315 28.01 10.43 -8.58
N GLY A 316 28.80 10.59 -9.65
CA GLY A 316 29.69 9.56 -10.15
C GLY A 316 28.96 8.25 -10.48
N PHE A 317 29.53 7.13 -10.03
CA PHE A 317 29.01 5.81 -10.36
C PHE A 317 27.67 5.50 -9.68
N GLY A 318 27.42 6.03 -8.48
CA GLY A 318 26.13 5.86 -7.80
C GLY A 318 24.97 6.44 -8.61
N HIS A 319 25.14 7.67 -9.09
CA HIS A 319 24.17 8.32 -9.96
C HIS A 319 24.03 7.62 -11.32
N GLU A 320 25.13 7.12 -11.92
CA GLU A 320 25.08 6.29 -13.14
C GLU A 320 24.17 5.07 -12.94
N VAL A 321 24.25 4.38 -11.79
CA VAL A 321 23.37 3.26 -11.46
C VAL A 321 21.92 3.70 -11.30
N ALA A 322 21.66 4.84 -10.65
CA ALA A 322 20.31 5.38 -10.49
C ALA A 322 19.66 5.69 -11.84
N GLU A 323 20.42 6.28 -12.77
CA GLU A 323 19.97 6.57 -14.14
C GLU A 323 19.68 5.29 -14.93
N MET A 324 20.52 4.26 -14.79
CA MET A 324 20.26 2.94 -15.37
C MET A 324 18.99 2.32 -14.80
N CYS A 325 18.71 2.47 -13.50
CA CYS A 325 17.48 1.98 -12.89
C CYS A 325 16.24 2.70 -13.46
N LEU A 326 16.25 4.03 -13.60
CA LEU A 326 15.15 4.75 -14.22
C LEU A 326 14.93 4.35 -15.68
N SER A 327 16.02 4.20 -16.45
CA SER A 327 15.96 3.76 -17.84
C SER A 327 15.41 2.34 -17.96
N ASP A 328 15.87 1.41 -17.13
CA ASP A 328 15.37 0.03 -17.10
C ASP A 328 13.89 -0.03 -16.67
N PHE A 329 13.51 0.75 -15.66
CA PHE A 329 12.12 0.87 -15.20
C PHE A 329 11.21 1.32 -16.36
N GLN A 330 11.58 2.38 -17.08
CA GLN A 330 10.81 2.89 -18.21
C GLN A 330 10.71 1.87 -19.35
N LEU A 331 11.82 1.22 -19.73
CA LEU A 331 11.88 0.33 -20.88
C LEU A 331 11.21 -1.03 -20.62
N ASN A 332 11.22 -1.49 -19.37
CA ASN A 332 10.76 -2.82 -19.00
C ASN A 332 9.57 -2.79 -18.05
N PHE A 333 8.87 -1.66 -17.92
CA PHE A 333 7.71 -1.56 -17.05
C PHE A 333 6.68 -2.65 -17.39
N ASN A 334 6.25 -3.40 -16.36
CA ASN A 334 5.22 -4.41 -16.49
C ASN A 334 4.19 -4.25 -15.37
N GLY A 335 3.01 -3.72 -15.71
CA GLY A 335 1.92 -3.53 -14.77
C GLY A 335 1.31 -4.82 -14.22
N GLU A 336 1.52 -5.96 -14.89
CA GLU A 336 0.97 -7.27 -14.51
C GLU A 336 1.91 -8.11 -13.66
N ASP A 337 3.15 -7.66 -13.43
CA ASP A 337 4.13 -8.35 -12.60
C ASP A 337 4.51 -7.50 -11.38
N TRP A 338 4.16 -8.01 -10.19
CA TRP A 338 4.43 -7.34 -8.94
C TRP A 338 5.92 -7.05 -8.70
N GLY A 339 6.81 -8.00 -9.05
CA GLY A 339 8.24 -7.92 -8.72
C GLY A 339 9.11 -7.31 -9.82
N ASN A 340 8.59 -7.20 -11.04
CA ASN A 340 9.37 -6.77 -12.20
C ASN A 340 9.90 -5.32 -12.11
N ASN A 341 9.14 -4.43 -11.48
CA ASN A 341 9.41 -3.00 -11.48
C ASN A 341 10.23 -2.55 -10.26
N GLY A 342 10.18 -3.30 -9.16
CA GLY A 342 11.01 -3.10 -7.97
C GLY A 342 12.29 -3.95 -8.04
N PRO A 343 12.36 -5.11 -7.36
CA PRO A 343 13.52 -6.01 -7.38
C PRO A 343 14.01 -6.40 -8.79
N GLY A 344 13.12 -6.51 -9.76
CA GLY A 344 13.47 -6.83 -11.14
C GLY A 344 14.40 -5.78 -11.78
N VAL A 345 14.16 -4.49 -11.55
CA VAL A 345 14.96 -3.38 -12.10
C VAL A 345 16.39 -3.43 -11.57
N ILE A 346 16.58 -3.38 -10.25
CA ILE A 346 17.93 -3.41 -9.67
C ILE A 346 18.66 -4.72 -9.98
N THR A 347 17.94 -5.85 -10.06
CA THR A 347 18.53 -7.12 -10.48
C THR A 347 19.03 -7.05 -11.92
N ARG A 348 18.23 -6.58 -12.90
CA ARG A 348 18.66 -6.48 -14.30
C ARG A 348 19.85 -5.53 -14.47
N VAL A 349 19.80 -4.36 -13.81
CA VAL A 349 20.88 -3.37 -13.85
C VAL A 349 22.18 -3.96 -13.29
N LEU A 350 22.13 -4.61 -12.12
CA LEU A 350 23.33 -5.20 -11.52
C LEU A 350 23.83 -6.44 -12.28
N ARG A 351 22.96 -7.24 -12.89
CA ARG A 351 23.39 -8.33 -13.78
C ARG A 351 24.20 -7.79 -14.97
N ARG A 352 23.78 -6.65 -15.53
CA ARG A 352 24.50 -5.97 -16.62
C ARG A 352 25.84 -5.41 -16.16
N ILE A 353 25.86 -4.67 -15.05
CA ILE A 353 27.07 -4.04 -14.50
C ILE A 353 28.09 -5.09 -14.07
N CYS A 354 27.64 -6.08 -13.30
CA CYS A 354 28.49 -7.12 -12.74
C CYS A 354 28.71 -8.28 -13.72
N GLN A 355 28.10 -8.29 -14.92
CA GLN A 355 28.26 -9.35 -15.92
C GLN A 355 28.02 -10.77 -15.38
N THR A 356 27.05 -10.96 -14.47
CA THR A 356 26.71 -12.27 -13.89
C THR A 356 25.24 -12.31 -13.49
N ASP A 357 24.60 -13.46 -13.65
CA ASP A 357 23.17 -13.61 -13.35
C ASP A 357 22.87 -13.83 -11.87
N ARG A 358 23.89 -14.21 -11.07
CA ARG A 358 23.74 -14.62 -9.68
C ARG A 358 24.33 -13.57 -8.71
N PRO A 359 23.52 -13.00 -7.79
CA PRO A 359 23.99 -12.08 -6.76
C PRO A 359 25.17 -12.59 -5.92
N LEU A 360 25.26 -13.91 -5.71
CA LEU A 360 26.39 -14.52 -4.99
C LEU A 360 27.76 -14.20 -5.61
N PHE A 361 27.82 -13.99 -6.93
CA PHE A 361 29.06 -13.68 -7.64
C PHE A 361 29.24 -12.17 -7.92
N MET A 362 28.35 -11.31 -7.42
CA MET A 362 28.41 -9.85 -7.58
C MET A 362 29.36 -9.23 -6.54
N THR A 363 30.66 -9.42 -6.72
CA THR A 363 31.71 -8.85 -5.85
C THR A 363 31.93 -7.37 -6.14
N ARG A 364 32.46 -6.62 -5.16
CA ARG A 364 32.74 -5.18 -5.30
C ARG A 364 33.64 -4.87 -6.51
N GLU A 365 34.68 -5.69 -6.71
CA GLU A 365 35.59 -5.58 -7.85
C GLU A 365 34.86 -5.81 -9.19
N ARG A 366 34.08 -6.89 -9.28
CA ARG A 366 33.33 -7.25 -10.48
C ARG A 366 32.26 -6.21 -10.83
N CYS A 367 31.68 -5.57 -9.82
CA CYS A 367 30.59 -4.61 -9.96
C CYS A 367 31.07 -3.14 -9.95
N ARG A 368 32.31 -2.87 -10.40
CA ARG A 368 32.85 -1.50 -10.53
C ARG A 368 32.77 -0.68 -9.23
N GLY A 369 32.91 -1.30 -8.07
CA GLY A 369 32.81 -0.65 -6.76
C GLY A 369 31.46 -0.79 -6.07
N PHE A 370 30.40 -1.23 -6.76
CA PHE A 370 29.09 -1.48 -6.15
C PHE A 370 29.12 -2.76 -5.29
N LYS A 371 28.58 -2.68 -4.06
CA LYS A 371 28.55 -3.80 -3.13
C LYS A 371 27.18 -4.46 -3.11
N VAL A 372 27.09 -5.71 -3.61
CA VAL A 372 25.96 -6.57 -3.30
C VAL A 372 26.27 -7.32 -1.99
N PHE A 373 25.50 -7.04 -0.95
CA PHE A 373 25.61 -7.74 0.33
C PHE A 373 24.96 -9.13 0.27
N PRO A 374 25.46 -10.10 1.05
CA PRO A 374 24.84 -11.41 1.16
C PRO A 374 23.45 -11.32 1.81
N ILE A 375 22.64 -12.37 1.61
CA ILE A 375 21.26 -12.49 2.13
C ILE A 375 21.18 -12.16 3.63
N SER A 376 22.15 -12.63 4.43
CA SER A 376 22.19 -12.41 5.87
C SER A 376 22.32 -10.95 6.32
N ALA A 377 22.72 -10.04 5.43
CA ALA A 377 22.86 -8.63 5.77
C ALA A 377 21.51 -7.90 5.89
N PHE A 378 20.49 -8.32 5.14
CA PHE A 378 19.22 -7.60 5.03
C PHE A 378 17.97 -8.50 5.09
N TYR A 379 18.10 -9.76 4.66
CA TYR A 379 17.02 -10.73 4.49
C TYR A 379 17.35 -12.04 5.22
N ALA A 380 17.95 -11.94 6.41
CA ALA A 380 18.45 -13.10 7.16
C ALA A 380 17.36 -14.16 7.40
N VAL A 381 16.14 -13.73 7.71
CA VAL A 381 14.95 -14.58 7.70
C VAL A 381 14.23 -14.35 6.37
N GLY A 382 14.22 -15.36 5.51
CA GLY A 382 13.59 -15.26 4.19
C GLY A 382 12.07 -15.17 4.27
N TRP A 383 11.45 -14.69 3.19
CA TRP A 383 9.98 -14.48 3.13
C TRP A 383 9.16 -15.74 3.37
N LYS A 384 9.70 -16.94 3.18
CA LYS A 384 8.99 -18.21 3.47
C LYS A 384 8.89 -18.47 4.98
N ASP A 385 9.84 -17.95 5.73
CA ASP A 385 10.05 -18.17 7.16
C ASP A 385 9.61 -16.97 8.01
N TRP A 386 8.90 -16.02 7.39
CA TRP A 386 8.47 -14.76 8.00
C TRP A 386 7.75 -14.93 9.35
N ARG A 387 7.05 -16.05 9.55
CA ARG A 387 6.34 -16.37 10.82
C ARG A 387 7.29 -16.57 12.00
N HIS A 388 8.55 -16.91 11.75
CA HIS A 388 9.53 -17.13 12.81
C HIS A 388 9.77 -15.87 13.65
N PHE A 389 9.61 -14.68 13.07
CA PHE A 389 9.70 -13.41 13.80
C PHE A 389 8.69 -13.28 14.95
N PHE A 390 7.54 -13.94 14.82
CA PHE A 390 6.40 -13.83 15.73
C PHE A 390 6.27 -15.04 16.67
N SER A 391 7.14 -16.04 16.53
CA SER A 391 7.10 -17.26 17.32
C SER A 391 8.10 -17.20 18.47
N GLU A 392 7.62 -17.26 19.71
CA GLU A 392 8.48 -17.32 20.90
C GLU A 392 9.45 -18.52 20.84
N ALA A 393 8.99 -19.67 20.36
CA ALA A 393 9.82 -20.88 20.21
C ALA A 393 11.00 -20.69 19.24
N LYS A 394 10.90 -19.76 18.29
CA LYS A 394 11.93 -19.46 17.28
C LYS A 394 12.74 -18.21 17.60
N THR A 395 12.42 -17.52 18.68
CA THR A 395 13.00 -16.22 18.99
C THR A 395 14.52 -16.26 19.10
N LYS A 396 15.07 -17.22 19.86
CA LYS A 396 16.52 -17.35 20.02
C LYS A 396 17.24 -17.56 18.68
N GLU A 397 16.70 -18.46 17.84
CA GLU A 397 17.23 -18.75 16.50
C GLU A 397 17.21 -17.48 15.62
N VAL A 398 16.09 -16.77 15.57
CA VAL A 398 15.95 -15.54 14.77
C VAL A 398 16.91 -14.46 15.25
N LEU A 399 17.00 -14.23 16.57
CA LEU A 399 17.89 -13.22 17.15
C LEU A 399 19.37 -13.55 16.87
N GLU A 400 19.78 -14.82 16.96
CA GLU A 400 21.13 -15.26 16.58
C GLU A 400 21.44 -14.99 15.10
N MET A 401 20.46 -15.21 14.21
CA MET A 401 20.60 -14.92 12.78
C MET A 401 20.78 -13.42 12.51
N VAL A 402 20.02 -12.55 13.18
CA VAL A 402 20.01 -11.11 12.89
C VAL A 402 21.02 -10.28 13.70
N ASN A 403 21.47 -10.73 14.88
CA ASN A 403 22.38 -9.96 15.73
C ASN A 403 23.83 -9.97 15.25
N ASN A 404 24.23 -10.98 14.49
CA ASN A 404 25.63 -11.14 14.10
C ASN A 404 26.01 -10.28 12.88
N LYS A 405 25.17 -10.28 11.84
CA LYS A 405 25.57 -9.79 10.50
C LYS A 405 24.56 -8.86 9.83
N SER A 406 23.38 -8.67 10.41
CA SER A 406 22.32 -7.91 9.74
C SER A 406 22.46 -6.41 9.98
N ILE A 407 22.50 -5.67 8.89
CA ILE A 407 22.47 -4.20 8.82
C ILE A 407 21.02 -3.72 9.04
N VAL A 408 20.08 -4.40 8.38
CA VAL A 408 18.64 -4.23 8.61
C VAL A 408 17.95 -5.59 8.77
N VAL A 409 16.77 -5.60 9.37
CA VAL A 409 15.91 -6.78 9.45
C VAL A 409 14.63 -6.49 8.68
N HIS A 410 14.35 -7.26 7.62
CA HIS A 410 13.14 -7.12 6.80
C HIS A 410 12.02 -8.06 7.29
N PHE A 411 10.81 -7.54 7.47
CA PHE A 411 9.67 -8.25 8.09
C PHE A 411 8.58 -8.69 7.10
N TRP A 412 8.76 -8.46 5.80
CA TRP A 412 7.87 -8.96 4.75
C TRP A 412 6.39 -8.58 4.96
N ASN A 413 6.07 -7.29 5.11
CA ASN A 413 4.73 -6.82 5.51
C ASN A 413 3.60 -7.31 4.60
N LYS A 414 3.88 -7.60 3.32
CA LYS A 414 2.93 -8.27 2.41
C LYS A 414 2.39 -9.59 2.99
N HIS A 415 3.22 -10.33 3.72
CA HIS A 415 2.88 -11.58 4.39
C HIS A 415 2.52 -11.37 5.87
N SER A 416 3.22 -10.47 6.56
CA SER A 416 3.17 -10.40 8.02
C SER A 416 2.26 -9.32 8.60
N SER A 417 1.66 -8.46 7.78
CA SER A 417 0.85 -7.30 8.21
C SER A 417 -0.36 -7.62 9.09
N LYS A 418 -0.83 -8.88 9.09
CA LYS A 418 -1.96 -9.33 9.92
C LYS A 418 -1.56 -9.88 11.28
N GLU A 419 -0.28 -10.18 11.49
CA GLU A 419 0.18 -10.64 12.81
C GLU A 419 0.18 -9.49 13.81
N ARG A 420 -0.03 -9.81 15.09
CA ARG A 420 -0.04 -8.82 16.17
C ARG A 420 1.02 -9.21 17.17
N VAL A 421 1.83 -8.26 17.58
CA VAL A 421 2.84 -8.43 18.63
C VAL A 421 2.28 -7.79 19.89
N ARG A 422 2.23 -8.51 21.01
CA ARG A 422 1.82 -7.89 22.27
C ARG A 422 3.00 -7.07 22.78
N VAL A 423 2.77 -5.81 23.15
CA VAL A 423 3.86 -4.97 23.67
C VAL A 423 4.46 -5.63 24.91
N GLY A 424 5.78 -5.83 24.88
CA GLY A 424 6.54 -6.55 25.90
C GLY A 424 6.51 -8.07 25.79
N ASP A 425 6.03 -8.64 24.67
CA ASP A 425 6.16 -10.08 24.42
C ASP A 425 7.62 -10.48 24.13
N ASN A 426 7.86 -11.79 24.20
CA ASN A 426 9.18 -12.38 24.01
C ASN A 426 9.45 -12.76 22.55
N SER A 427 8.62 -12.37 21.58
CA SER A 427 8.88 -12.66 20.18
C SER A 427 10.12 -11.92 19.69
N ALA A 428 10.81 -12.47 18.67
CA ALA A 428 11.97 -11.80 18.09
C ALA A 428 11.61 -10.40 17.56
N TYR A 429 10.43 -10.23 16.95
CA TYR A 429 10.01 -8.91 16.50
C TYR A 429 9.73 -7.96 17.67
N GLY A 430 9.05 -8.41 18.72
CA GLY A 430 8.81 -7.60 19.91
C GLY A 430 10.10 -7.11 20.57
N GLN A 431 11.10 -7.98 20.70
CA GLN A 431 12.41 -7.61 21.24
C GLN A 431 13.18 -6.63 20.35
N LEU A 432 13.18 -6.86 19.02
CA LEU A 432 13.82 -5.94 18.08
C LEU A 432 13.10 -4.58 18.05
N ALA A 433 11.77 -4.56 18.13
CA ALA A 433 11.01 -3.32 18.16
C ALA A 433 11.29 -2.51 19.44
N ASP A 434 11.33 -3.15 20.61
CA ASP A 434 11.66 -2.46 21.86
C ASP A 434 13.09 -1.91 21.86
N GLU A 435 14.04 -2.61 21.25
CA GLU A 435 15.44 -2.18 21.18
C GLU A 435 15.63 -1.02 20.17
N TYR A 436 15.08 -1.13 18.97
CA TYR A 436 15.41 -0.24 17.85
C TYR A 436 14.37 0.84 17.56
N CYS A 437 13.12 0.68 17.99
CA CYS A 437 12.05 1.69 17.86
C CYS A 437 11.24 1.86 19.17
N PRO A 438 11.89 2.14 20.31
CA PRO A 438 11.28 2.11 21.62
C PRO A 438 10.13 3.11 21.82
N ARG A 439 10.15 4.28 21.16
CA ARG A 439 9.11 5.30 21.36
C ARG A 439 7.82 4.89 20.65
N VAL A 440 7.92 4.43 19.41
CA VAL A 440 6.82 3.89 18.61
C VAL A 440 6.27 2.63 19.24
N TYR A 441 7.14 1.71 19.67
CA TYR A 441 6.72 0.46 20.28
C TYR A 441 5.89 0.70 21.55
N ARG A 442 6.29 1.64 22.41
CA ARG A 442 5.51 2.02 23.61
C ARG A 442 4.25 2.81 23.28
N ALA A 443 4.28 3.65 22.24
CA ALA A 443 3.13 4.42 21.79
C ALA A 443 2.03 3.56 21.13
N SER A 444 2.32 2.29 20.79
CA SER A 444 1.39 1.37 20.13
C SER A 444 0.23 0.89 21.03
N GLY A 445 0.33 1.05 22.35
CA GLY A 445 -0.68 0.60 23.31
C GLY A 445 -0.47 -0.86 23.70
N GLU A 446 -1.51 -1.70 23.62
CA GLU A 446 -1.41 -3.12 24.00
C GLU A 446 -0.74 -3.98 22.91
N PHE A 447 -0.91 -3.60 21.64
CA PHE A 447 -0.45 -4.38 20.49
C PHE A 447 0.25 -3.51 19.47
N PHE A 448 1.38 -4.03 18.99
CA PHE A 448 2.20 -3.52 17.90
C PHE A 448 1.92 -4.26 16.59
#